data_AF-A0A9N9K3V8-F1
#
_entry.id   AF-A0A9N9K3V8-F1
#
_cell.length_a   1.000
_cell.length_b   1.000
_cell.length_c   1.000
_cell.angle_alpha   90.00
_cell.angle_beta   90.00
_cell.angle_gamma   90.00
#
_symmetry.space_group_name_H-M   'P 1'
#
loop_
_entity.id
_entity.type
_entity.pdbx_description
1 polymer ?
#
loop_
_entity_poly.entity_id
_entity_poly.type
_entity_poly.pdbx_seq_one_letter_code
_entity_poly.pdbx_strand_id
1 'polypeptide(L)' 'RAGKLRLPHGPVDTPVFMPVGTQGTLKGITPKQLEDLGCQIMLNNTYHLGLRPGQELLEQIGGSHNFQNW' A
#
# COMPACT_ATOMS: atom_id res chain seq x y z
N ARG A 1 -21.43 -2.89 -8.64
CA ARG A 1 -21.78 -4.02 -7.73
C ARG A 1 -21.16 -3.70 -6.38
N ALA A 2 -21.89 -3.92 -5.28
CA ALA A 2 -21.35 -3.78 -3.94
C ALA A 2 -20.90 -5.15 -3.41
N GLY A 3 -19.83 -5.19 -2.63
CA GLY A 3 -19.28 -6.45 -2.11
C GLY A 3 -18.10 -6.22 -1.18
N LYS A 4 -17.53 -7.31 -0.64
CA LYS A 4 -16.42 -7.27 0.30
C LYS A 4 -15.32 -8.24 -0.13
N LEU A 5 -14.13 -7.72 -0.40
CA LEU A 5 -12.93 -8.53 -0.62
C LEU A 5 -12.38 -8.97 0.74
N ARG A 6 -11.93 -10.22 0.84
CA ARG A 6 -11.21 -10.73 2.01
C ARG A 6 -9.75 -10.89 1.62
N LEU A 7 -8.88 -10.07 2.19
CA LEU A 7 -7.45 -10.08 1.92
C LEU A 7 -6.67 -10.39 3.21
N PRO A 8 -5.39 -10.81 3.11
CA PRO A 8 -4.58 -11.13 4.28
C PRO A 8 -4.44 -9.98 5.29
N HIS A 9 -4.42 -8.72 4.81
CA HIS A 9 -4.28 -7.52 5.65
C HIS A 9 -5.62 -6.84 5.99
N GLY A 10 -6.74 -7.50 5.74
CA GLY A 10 -8.07 -7.01 6.14
C GLY A 10 -9.11 -7.04 5.02
N PRO A 11 -10.38 -6.75 5.36
CA PRO A 11 -11.45 -6.66 4.38
C PRO A 11 -11.45 -5.32 3.64
N VAL A 12 -11.91 -5.32 2.39
CA VAL A 12 -12.09 -4.11 1.57
C VAL A 12 -13.52 -4.07 1.02
N ASP A 13 -14.26 -3.00 1.25
CA ASP A 13 -15.59 -2.80 0.69
C ASP A 13 -15.46 -2.32 -0.77
N THR A 14 -16.34 -2.79 -1.65
CA THR A 14 -16.35 -2.42 -3.07
C THR A 14 -17.68 -1.75 -3.43
N PRO A 15 -17.71 -0.77 -4.35
CA PRO A 15 -16.56 -0.24 -5.09
C PRO A 15 -15.62 0.60 -4.20
N VAL A 16 -14.31 0.50 -4.46
CA VAL A 16 -13.28 1.24 -3.74
C VAL A 16 -12.40 2.00 -4.73
N PHE A 17 -12.02 3.22 -4.37
CA PHE A 17 -10.94 3.94 -5.04
C PHE A 17 -9.61 3.54 -4.40
N MET A 18 -8.63 3.15 -5.20
CA MET A 18 -7.29 2.76 -4.72
C MET A 18 -6.31 3.90 -5.01
N PRO A 19 -5.80 4.59 -3.98
CA PRO A 19 -4.69 5.53 -4.15
C PRO A 19 -3.45 4.82 -4.73
N VAL A 20 -2.55 5.58 -5.38
CA VAL A 20 -1.34 5.02 -6.01
C VAL A 20 -0.09 5.53 -5.28
N GLY A 21 0.65 4.60 -4.66
CA GLY A 21 1.98 4.83 -4.10
C GLY A 21 3.06 4.53 -5.13
N THR A 22 3.66 5.57 -5.73
CA THR A 22 4.62 5.39 -6.82
C THR A 22 6.02 5.01 -6.34
N GLN A 23 6.37 5.23 -5.07
CA GLN A 23 7.70 4.99 -4.49
C GLN A 23 7.61 4.37 -3.08
N GLY A 24 6.63 3.51 -2.85
CA GLY A 24 6.36 3.04 -1.49
C GLY A 24 5.76 4.12 -0.58
N THR A 25 5.41 5.31 -1.06
CA THR A 25 4.72 6.32 -0.25
C THR A 25 3.70 7.07 -1.11
N LEU A 26 2.63 7.53 -0.45
CA LEU A 26 1.82 8.62 -0.98
C LEU A 26 2.52 9.93 -0.61
N LYS A 27 2.92 10.68 -1.63
CA LYS A 27 3.65 11.93 -1.41
C LYS A 27 2.80 12.91 -0.60
N GLY A 28 3.31 13.32 0.56
CA GLY A 28 2.68 14.31 1.41
C GLY A 28 1.60 13.79 2.37
N ILE A 29 1.39 12.47 2.45
CA ILE A 29 0.41 11.87 3.38
C ILE A 29 1.09 10.73 4.16
N THR A 30 0.94 10.75 5.48
CA THR A 30 1.43 9.69 6.38
C THR A 30 0.50 8.47 6.37
N PRO A 31 0.98 7.26 6.71
CA PRO A 31 0.11 6.08 6.84
C PRO A 31 -1.09 6.31 7.76
N LYS A 32 -0.86 7.02 8.88
CA LYS A 32 -1.94 7.36 9.82
C LYS A 32 -3.03 8.22 9.17
N GLN A 33 -2.65 9.20 8.36
CA GLN A 33 -3.61 10.01 7.62
C GLN A 33 -4.38 9.19 6.57
N LEU A 34 -3.75 8.17 5.96
CA LEU A 34 -4.46 7.26 5.04
C LEU A 34 -5.50 6.42 5.77
N GLU A 35 -5.17 5.91 6.95
CA GLU A 35 -6.12 5.20 7.81
C GLU A 35 -7.28 6.11 8.23
N ASP A 36 -6.99 7.35 8.65
CA ASP A 36 -7.99 8.32 9.09
C ASP A 36 -8.92 8.75 7.93
N LEU A 37 -8.42 8.70 6.68
CA LEU A 37 -9.22 8.91 5.47
C LEU A 37 -10.04 7.68 5.04
N GLY A 38 -9.92 6.55 5.75
CA GLY A 38 -10.62 5.30 5.44
C GLY A 38 -10.04 4.56 4.23
N CYS A 39 -8.76 4.75 3.91
CA CYS A 39 -8.08 3.99 2.86
C CYS A 39 -7.97 2.51 3.27
N GLN A 40 -8.66 1.62 2.55
CA GLN A 40 -8.66 0.18 2.81
C GLN A 40 -7.63 -0.60 1.97
N ILE A 41 -7.20 -0.03 0.83
CA ILE A 41 -6.26 -0.66 -0.11
C ILE A 41 -5.60 0.42 -1.00
N MET A 42 -4.32 0.22 -1.32
CA MET A 42 -3.50 1.12 -2.14
C MET A 42 -2.78 0.29 -3.18
N LEU A 43 -2.63 0.85 -4.38
CA LEU A 43 -1.80 0.27 -5.42
C LEU A 43 -0.37 0.74 -5.23
N ASN A 44 0.57 -0.20 -5.14
CA ASN A 44 1.98 0.09 -5.01
C ASN A 44 2.71 -0.30 -6.30
N ASN A 45 3.48 0.62 -6.88
CA ASN A 45 4.19 0.34 -8.12
C ASN A 45 5.53 -0.36 -7.84
N THR A 46 5.60 -1.64 -8.23
CA THR A 46 6.78 -2.48 -8.02
C THR A 46 7.98 -2.08 -8.89
N TYR A 47 7.77 -1.39 -10.01
CA TYR A 47 8.87 -0.93 -10.88
C TYR A 47 9.83 -0.02 -10.11
N HIS A 48 9.28 0.96 -9.39
CA HIS A 48 10.09 1.92 -8.67
C HIS A 48 10.73 1.30 -7.43
N LEU A 49 9.97 0.51 -6.68
CA LEU A 49 10.45 -0.22 -5.50
C LEU A 49 11.60 -1.18 -5.81
N GLY A 50 11.53 -1.87 -6.96
CA GLY A 50 12.58 -2.78 -7.42
C GLY A 50 13.85 -2.08 -7.87
N LEU A 51 13.78 -0.79 -8.25
CA LEU A 51 14.95 0.00 -8.62
C LEU A 51 15.55 0.75 -7.42
N ARG A 52 14.71 1.31 -6.55
CA ARG A 52 15.07 2.01 -5.31
C ARG A 52 13.90 1.87 -4.33
N PRO A 53 14.04 1.23 -3.16
CA PRO A 53 15.27 0.78 -2.48
C PRO A 53 15.98 -0.44 -3.10
N GLY A 54 15.32 -1.20 -3.97
CA GLY A 54 15.84 -2.47 -4.50
C GLY A 54 15.18 -3.68 -3.85
N GLN A 55 15.14 -4.80 -4.58
CA GLN A 55 14.46 -6.03 -4.13
C GLN A 55 15.10 -6.63 -2.88
N GLU A 56 16.44 -6.75 -2.83
CA GLU A 56 17.16 -7.34 -1.69
C GLU A 56 16.85 -6.60 -0.38
N LEU A 57 16.82 -5.27 -0.42
CA LEU A 57 16.49 -4.45 0.74
C LEU A 57 15.02 -4.60 1.15
N LEU A 58 14.10 -4.71 0.19
CA LEU A 58 12.68 -4.98 0.50
C LEU A 58 12.49 -6.35 1.16
N GLU A 59 13.22 -7.37 0.71
CA GLU A 59 13.20 -8.71 1.31
C GLU A 59 13.73 -8.68 2.75
N GLN A 60 14.84 -7.97 3.00
CA GLN A 60 15.38 -7.78 4.35
C GLN A 60 14.42 -7.06 5.30
N ILE A 61 13.65 -6.10 4.80
CA ILE A 61 12.65 -5.34 5.56
C ILE A 61 11.36 -6.17 5.79
N GLY A 62 11.17 -7.27 5.06
CA GLY A 62 9.97 -8.11 5.16
C GLY A 62 8.83 -7.66 4.24
N GLY A 63 9.16 -6.98 3.14
CA GLY A 63 8.22 -6.63 2.07
C GLY A 63 7.76 -5.18 2.09
N SER A 64 6.87 -4.85 1.15
CA SER A 64 6.40 -3.48 0.96
C SER A 64 5.65 -2.93 2.16
N HIS A 65 4.74 -3.69 2.77
CA HIS A 65 3.93 -3.19 3.90
C HIS A 65 4.81 -2.67 5.06
N ASN A 66 5.84 -3.43 5.44
CA ASN A 66 6.81 -3.01 6.46
C ASN A 66 7.63 -1.79 6.02
N PHE A 67 8.05 -1.74 4.75
CA PHE A 67 8.78 -0.59 4.22
C PHE A 67 7.96 0.70 4.23
N GLN A 68 6.66 0.59 3.97
CA GLN A 68 5.73 1.72 3.95
C GLN A 68 5.13 2.04 5.33
N ASN A 69 5.32 1.14 6.30
CA ASN A 69 4.63 1.14 7.58
C ASN A 69 3.10 1.25 7.41
N TRP A 70 2.54 0.44 6.51
CA TRP A 70 1.12 0.40 6.16
C TRP A 70 0.68 -0.98 5.68
#